data_AF-A0A6N4Q675-F1
#
_entry.id   AF-A0A6N4Q675-F1
#
_cell.length_a   1.000
_cell.length_b   1.000
_cell.length_c   1.000
_cell.angle_alpha   90.00
_cell.angle_beta   90.00
_cell.angle_gamma   90.00
#
_symmetry.space_group_name_H-M   'P 1'
#
loop_
_entity.id
_entity.type
_entity.pdbx_description
1 polymer ?
#
loop_
_entity_poly.entity_id
_entity_poly.type
_entity_poly.pdbx_seq_one_letter_code
_entity_poly.pdbx_strand_id
1 'polypeptide(L)'
;MNEILPLSIGLSLVVSLVFSELFGILGTGLVVPGYLALSFQHPKDIALTFLIAFLSYLCVEILSNFLLIFGKRKIVFILLFGYFFGYLLNYQVLPDLDIAYLSEVRGIGFIIPGLIAIWYERQGVLETTSVLILASIFVKILLIFLLGTELETL
;
A
#
# COMPACT_ATOMS: atom_id res chain seq x y z
N MET A 1 21.85 -0.45 2.15
CA MET A 1 20.46 -0.33 2.67
C MET A 1 19.76 0.96 2.24
N ASN A 2 20.39 2.14 2.31
CA ASN A 2 19.74 3.43 2.00
C ASN A 2 19.47 3.71 0.50
N GLU A 3 20.12 3.01 -0.43
CA GLU A 3 19.97 3.28 -1.88
C GLU A 3 18.93 2.39 -2.57
N ILE A 4 18.57 1.24 -1.98
CA ILE A 4 17.63 0.28 -2.56
C ILE A 4 16.21 0.83 -2.53
N LEU A 5 15.85 1.57 -1.47
CA LEU A 5 14.52 2.15 -1.34
C LEU A 5 14.25 3.21 -2.42
N PRO A 6 15.07 4.27 -2.61
CA PRO A 6 14.89 5.22 -3.71
C PRO A 6 14.87 4.55 -5.08
N LEU A 7 15.70 3.53 -5.30
CA LEU A 7 15.73 2.79 -6.56
C LEU A 7 14.41 2.01 -6.80
N SER A 8 13.92 1.29 -5.79
CA SER A 8 12.65 0.57 -5.86
C SER A 8 11.49 1.52 -6.14
N ILE A 9 11.47 2.68 -5.48
CA ILE A 9 10.50 3.73 -5.71
C ILE A 9 10.59 4.22 -7.17
N GLY A 10 11.78 4.57 -7.65
CA GLY A 10 12.00 5.02 -9.03
C GLY A 10 11.54 4.00 -10.06
N LEU A 11 11.93 2.73 -9.90
CA LEU A 11 11.49 1.63 -10.77
C LEU A 11 9.98 1.45 -10.72
N SER A 12 9.38 1.52 -9.52
CA SER A 12 7.93 1.38 -9.39
C SER A 12 7.17 2.47 -10.12
N LEU A 13 7.67 3.71 -10.15
CA LEU A 13 7.03 4.79 -10.90
C LEU A 13 7.02 4.52 -12.41
N VAL A 14 8.13 3.98 -12.94
CA VAL A 14 8.22 3.59 -14.36
C VAL A 14 7.28 2.42 -14.66
N VAL A 15 7.31 1.36 -13.85
CA VAL A 15 6.44 0.19 -14.01
C VAL A 15 4.98 0.58 -13.93
N SER A 16 4.62 1.41 -12.96
CA SER A 16 3.27 1.90 -12.76
C SER A 16 2.76 2.72 -13.94
N LEU A 17 3.62 3.53 -14.57
CA LEU A 17 3.28 4.27 -15.78
C LEU A 17 2.98 3.30 -16.94
N VAL A 18 3.84 2.31 -17.15
CA VAL A 18 3.63 1.28 -18.20
C VAL A 18 2.34 0.51 -17.96
N PHE A 19 2.07 0.11 -16.71
CA PHE A 19 0.83 -0.59 -16.36
C PHE A 19 -0.41 0.30 -16.56
N SER A 20 -0.31 1.59 -16.23
CA SER A 20 -1.40 2.53 -16.46
C SER A 20 -1.76 2.63 -17.95
N GLU A 21 -0.76 2.59 -18.83
CA GLU A 21 -0.96 2.64 -20.28
C GLU A 21 -1.52 1.32 -20.82
N LEU A 22 -0.97 0.18 -20.37
CA LEU A 22 -1.37 -1.15 -20.85
C LEU A 22 -2.78 -1.55 -20.43
N PHE A 23 -3.14 -1.27 -19.17
CA PHE A 23 -4.41 -1.71 -18.62
C PHE A 23 -5.48 -0.61 -18.66
N GLY A 24 -5.14 0.61 -19.09
CA GLY A 24 -6.05 1.77 -19.07
C GLY A 24 -6.48 2.18 -17.65
N ILE A 25 -5.81 1.63 -16.64
CA ILE A 25 -6.10 1.84 -15.23
C ILE A 25 -5.34 3.08 -14.79
N LEU A 26 -6.05 4.21 -14.79
CA LEU A 26 -5.60 5.47 -14.20
C LEU A 26 -5.43 5.26 -12.69
N GLY A 27 -4.32 4.70 -12.21
CA GLY A 27 -4.14 4.61 -10.77
C GLY A 27 -2.99 3.86 -10.15
N THR A 28 -2.01 3.42 -10.91
CA THR A 28 -0.85 2.72 -10.34
C THR A 28 0.30 3.63 -9.98
N GLY A 29 0.30 4.89 -10.43
CA GLY A 29 1.40 5.88 -10.35
C GLY A 29 1.83 6.34 -8.95
N LEU A 30 1.56 5.54 -7.93
CA LEU A 30 2.06 5.72 -6.59
C LEU A 30 3.24 4.82 -6.34
N VAL A 31 4.08 5.30 -5.45
CA VAL A 31 5.28 4.65 -4.90
C VAL A 31 4.99 3.26 -4.26
N VAL A 32 3.72 2.91 -4.09
CA VAL A 32 3.23 1.74 -3.35
C VAL A 32 3.80 0.41 -3.86
N PRO A 33 3.81 0.09 -5.18
CA PRO A 33 4.29 -1.21 -5.62
C PRO A 33 5.76 -1.46 -5.29
N GLY A 34 6.58 -0.39 -5.26
CA GLY A 34 8.00 -0.48 -4.88
C GLY A 34 8.19 -0.75 -3.39
N TYR A 35 7.37 -0.15 -2.52
CA TYR A 35 7.37 -0.50 -1.10
C TYR A 35 6.92 -1.95 -0.86
N LEU A 36 5.82 -2.36 -1.49
CA LEU A 36 5.32 -3.74 -1.44
C LEU A 36 6.36 -4.75 -1.98
N ALA A 37 7.12 -4.39 -3.02
CA ALA A 37 8.18 -5.22 -3.58
C ALA A 37 9.27 -5.52 -2.53
N LEU A 38 9.64 -4.53 -1.73
CA LEU A 38 10.63 -4.70 -0.67
C LEU A 38 10.07 -5.53 0.49
N SER A 39 8.79 -5.38 0.80
CA SER A 39 8.13 -6.07 1.92
C SER A 39 7.65 -7.50 1.61
N PHE A 40 7.98 -8.10 0.45
CA PHE A 40 7.55 -9.48 0.13
C PHE A 40 8.05 -10.54 1.10
N GLN A 41 9.16 -10.30 1.82
CA GLN A 41 9.64 -11.21 2.86
C GLN A 41 8.74 -11.20 4.11
N HIS A 42 7.95 -10.15 4.29
CA HIS A 42 7.05 -9.96 5.42
C HIS A 42 5.58 -9.92 4.93
N PRO A 43 4.99 -11.08 4.56
CA PRO A 43 3.63 -11.11 4.02
C PRO A 43 2.57 -10.63 5.02
N LYS A 44 2.85 -10.72 6.32
CA LYS A 44 1.99 -10.20 7.39
C LYS A 44 1.86 -8.67 7.31
N ASP A 45 2.94 -7.97 7.03
CA ASP A 45 2.97 -6.50 6.93
C ASP A 45 2.19 -6.02 5.70
N ILE A 46 2.31 -6.74 4.60
CA ILE A 46 1.53 -6.51 3.38
C ILE A 46 0.04 -6.71 3.68
N ALA A 47 -0.32 -7.83 4.31
CA ALA A 47 -1.71 -8.12 4.68
C ALA A 47 -2.30 -7.05 5.60
N LEU A 48 -1.54 -6.61 6.61
CA LEU A 48 -1.94 -5.53 7.52
C LEU A 48 -2.12 -4.21 6.77
N THR A 49 -1.22 -3.88 5.84
CA THR A 49 -1.30 -2.67 5.01
C THR A 49 -2.58 -2.64 4.18
N PHE A 50 -2.92 -3.76 3.52
CA PHE A 50 -4.17 -3.89 2.78
C PHE A 50 -5.41 -3.86 3.68
N LEU A 51 -5.32 -4.44 4.89
CA LEU A 51 -6.40 -4.39 5.88
C LEU A 51 -6.64 -2.95 6.36
N ILE A 52 -5.59 -2.20 6.69
CA ILE A 52 -5.68 -0.78 7.03
C ILE A 52 -6.33 -0.02 5.88
N ALA A 53 -5.84 -0.20 4.64
CA ALA A 53 -6.37 0.47 3.46
C ALA A 53 -7.87 0.17 3.26
N PHE A 54 -8.27 -1.08 3.44
CA PHE A 54 -9.66 -1.51 3.33
C PHE A 54 -10.54 -0.87 4.41
N LEU A 55 -10.09 -0.85 5.67
CA LEU A 55 -10.82 -0.21 6.77
C LEU A 55 -10.95 1.30 6.55
N SER A 56 -9.90 1.97 6.11
CA SER A 56 -9.91 3.41 5.80
C SER A 56 -10.90 3.73 4.67
N TYR A 57 -10.87 2.95 3.59
CA TYR A 57 -11.81 3.06 2.48
C TYR A 57 -13.25 2.88 2.97
N LEU A 58 -13.53 1.76 3.65
CA LEU A 58 -14.89 1.42 4.09
C LEU A 58 -15.44 2.45 5.09
N CYS A 59 -14.62 2.89 6.04
CA CYS A 59 -15.01 3.88 7.03
C CYS A 59 -15.40 5.22 6.36
N VAL A 60 -14.59 5.70 5.42
CA VAL A 60 -14.89 6.95 4.71
C VAL A 60 -16.07 6.78 3.76
N GLU A 61 -16.24 5.62 3.13
CA GLU A 61 -17.41 5.33 2.30
C GLU A 61 -18.71 5.44 3.12
N ILE A 62 -18.74 4.78 4.30
CA ILE A 62 -19.86 4.87 5.23
C ILE A 62 -20.08 6.32 5.67
N LEU A 63 -19.02 7.02 6.07
CA LEU A 63 -19.11 8.41 6.55
C LEU A 63 -19.57 9.38 5.45
N SER A 64 -19.18 9.14 4.20
CA SER A 64 -19.56 9.97 3.05
C SER A 64 -21.06 9.96 2.80
N ASN A 65 -21.73 8.83 3.09
CA ASN A 65 -23.18 8.70 3.02
C ASN A 65 -23.90 9.54 4.10
N PHE A 66 -23.30 9.72 5.28
CA PHE A 66 -23.90 10.51 6.37
C PHE A 66 -23.58 12.01 6.29
N LEU A 67 -22.33 12.36 5.91
CA LEU A 67 -21.83 13.74 5.95
C LEU A 67 -21.83 14.45 4.59
N LEU A 68 -22.37 13.83 3.54
CA LEU A 68 -22.40 14.37 2.17
C LEU A 68 -21.00 14.82 1.68
N ILE A 69 -19.97 14.02 1.99
CA ILE A 69 -18.59 14.31 1.61
C ILE A 69 -18.35 13.79 0.19
N PHE A 70 -18.36 14.71 -0.79
CA PHE A 70 -18.16 14.35 -2.20
C PHE A 70 -16.87 14.94 -2.80
N GLY A 71 -16.38 14.29 -3.85
CA GLY A 71 -15.28 14.76 -4.68
C GLY A 71 -13.94 14.89 -3.95
N LYS A 72 -13.24 16.02 -4.14
CA LYS A 72 -11.86 16.23 -3.65
C LYS A 72 -11.72 16.13 -2.13
N ARG A 73 -12.78 16.45 -1.37
CA ARG A 73 -12.76 16.36 0.10
C ARG A 73 -12.71 14.90 0.56
N LYS A 74 -13.41 14.00 -0.13
CA LYS A 74 -13.43 12.56 0.18
C LYS A 74 -12.02 11.96 0.15
N ILE A 75 -11.21 12.34 -0.85
CA ILE A 75 -9.81 11.90 -0.99
C ILE A 75 -8.95 12.27 0.23
N VAL A 76 -9.08 13.51 0.73
CA VAL A 76 -8.34 13.97 1.91
C VAL A 76 -8.76 13.17 3.14
N PHE A 77 -10.06 12.93 3.32
CA PHE A 77 -10.55 12.07 4.40
C PHE A 77 -10.01 10.64 4.29
N ILE A 78 -9.98 10.04 3.11
CA ILE A 78 -9.40 8.70 2.90
C ILE A 78 -7.93 8.67 3.34
N LEU A 79 -7.13 9.67 2.97
CA LEU A 79 -5.72 9.76 3.40
C LEU A 79 -5.59 9.91 4.92
N LEU A 80 -6.40 10.78 5.53
CA LEU A 80 -6.39 10.99 6.98
C LEU A 80 -6.79 9.74 7.75
N PHE A 81 -7.84 9.03 7.31
CA PHE A 81 -8.25 7.77 7.92
C PHE A 81 -7.24 6.65 7.64
N GLY A 82 -6.56 6.66 6.48
CA GLY A 82 -5.40 5.83 6.17
C GLY A 82 -4.30 5.97 7.22
N TYR A 83 -3.88 7.21 7.45
CA TYR A 83 -2.89 7.54 8.47
C TYR A 83 -3.37 7.17 9.88
N PHE A 84 -4.61 7.52 10.22
CA PHE A 84 -5.19 7.29 11.55
C PHE A 84 -5.25 5.81 11.90
N PHE A 85 -5.85 4.98 11.04
CA PHE A 85 -5.90 3.53 11.27
C PHE A 85 -4.51 2.90 11.23
N GLY A 86 -3.62 3.38 10.36
CA GLY A 86 -2.23 2.97 10.35
C GLY A 86 -1.54 3.23 11.69
N TYR A 87 -1.68 4.43 12.25
CA TYR A 87 -1.13 4.76 13.56
C TYR A 87 -1.76 3.93 14.69
N LEU A 88 -3.09 3.85 14.70
CA LEU A 88 -3.85 3.12 15.72
C LEU A 88 -3.44 1.64 15.77
N LEU A 89 -3.43 0.96 14.62
CA LEU A 89 -3.12 -0.46 14.56
C LEU A 89 -1.65 -0.73 14.88
N ASN A 90 -0.71 0.03 14.29
CA ASN A 90 0.72 -0.23 14.46
C ASN A 90 1.25 0.09 15.87
N TYR A 91 0.68 1.07 16.57
CA TYR A 91 1.26 1.59 17.82
C TYR A 91 0.41 1.39 19.06
N GLN A 92 -0.90 1.21 18.91
CA GLN A 92 -1.79 1.05 20.06
C GLN A 92 -2.36 -0.36 20.12
N VAL A 93 -2.83 -0.91 19.00
CA VAL A 93 -3.52 -2.21 19.03
C VAL A 93 -2.52 -3.37 18.99
N LEU A 94 -1.67 -3.46 17.97
CA LEU A 94 -0.79 -4.62 17.80
C LEU A 94 0.24 -4.79 18.92
N PRO A 95 0.87 -3.73 19.46
CA PRO A 95 1.81 -3.88 20.58
C PRO A 95 1.17 -4.35 21.89
N ASP A 96 -0.10 -4.00 22.13
CA ASP A 96 -0.85 -4.38 23.33
C ASP A 96 -1.41 -5.81 23.24
N LEU A 97 -1.49 -6.38 22.03
CA LEU A 97 -1.83 -7.78 21.83
C LEU A 97 -0.61 -8.64 22.15
N ASP A 98 -0.63 -9.28 23.33
CA ASP A 98 0.41 -10.17 23.84
C ASP A 98 0.42 -11.53 23.11
N ILE A 99 0.45 -11.47 21.78
CA ILE A 99 0.51 -12.59 20.84
C ILE A 99 1.89 -12.50 20.21
N ALA A 100 2.80 -13.38 20.62
CA ALA A 100 4.20 -13.41 20.17
C ALA A 100 4.38 -13.39 18.63
N TYR A 101 3.38 -13.86 17.87
CA TYR A 101 3.41 -13.88 16.41
C TYR A 101 2.98 -12.58 15.71
N LEU A 102 2.45 -11.59 16.46
CA LEU A 102 1.91 -10.34 15.94
C LEU A 102 2.66 -9.10 16.41
N SER A 103 3.50 -9.18 17.45
CA SER A 103 4.20 -8.00 18.00
C SER A 103 5.21 -7.35 17.03
N GLU A 104 5.70 -8.12 16.06
CA GLU A 104 6.63 -7.64 15.02
C GLU A 104 5.93 -7.15 13.75
N VAL A 105 4.62 -7.38 13.61
CA VAL A 105 3.89 -7.04 12.39
C VAL A 105 3.67 -5.53 12.33
N ARG A 106 4.10 -4.89 11.25
CA ARG A 106 3.90 -3.46 11.04
C ARG A 106 3.48 -3.14 9.61
N GLY A 107 2.40 -2.39 9.47
CA GLY A 107 1.95 -1.85 8.19
C GLY A 107 3.02 -0.95 7.58
N ILE A 108 3.13 -0.99 6.25
CA ILE A 108 4.22 -0.34 5.54
C ILE A 108 3.93 1.15 5.46
N GLY A 109 4.63 1.94 6.29
CA GLY A 109 4.44 3.39 6.36
C GLY A 109 3.01 3.80 6.75
N PHE A 110 2.82 5.12 6.89
CA PHE A 110 1.52 5.66 7.31
C PHE A 110 0.66 6.16 6.14
N ILE A 111 1.31 6.59 5.06
CA ILE A 111 0.63 7.19 3.91
C ILE A 111 0.22 6.12 2.89
N ILE A 112 0.96 5.01 2.81
CA ILE A 112 0.75 3.94 1.83
C ILE A 112 -0.63 3.29 1.96
N PRO A 113 -1.13 2.93 3.15
CA PRO A 113 -2.49 2.40 3.28
C PRO A 113 -3.55 3.39 2.78
N GLY A 114 -3.40 4.68 3.11
CA GLY A 114 -4.32 5.73 2.65
C GLY A 114 -4.29 5.93 1.14
N LEU A 115 -3.11 5.81 0.54
CA LEU A 115 -2.91 5.85 -0.90
C LEU A 115 -3.62 4.69 -1.62
N ILE A 116 -3.52 3.47 -1.08
CA ILE A 116 -4.25 2.30 -1.60
C ILE A 116 -5.76 2.50 -1.46
N ALA A 117 -6.20 3.01 -0.32
CA ALA A 117 -7.62 3.27 -0.05
C ALA A 117 -8.25 4.27 -1.04
N ILE A 118 -7.48 5.26 -1.52
CA ILE A 118 -7.94 6.18 -2.58
C ILE A 118 -8.25 5.39 -3.86
N TRP A 119 -7.43 4.41 -4.20
CA TRP A 119 -7.63 3.61 -5.41
C TRP A 119 -8.76 2.61 -5.26
N TYR A 120 -8.97 2.04 -4.07
CA TYR A 120 -10.17 1.26 -3.77
C TYR A 120 -11.45 2.03 -4.07
N GLU A 121 -11.48 3.32 -3.74
CA GLU A 121 -12.62 4.18 -4.03
C GLU A 121 -12.85 4.41 -5.54
N ARG A 122 -11.77 4.55 -6.31
CA ARG A 122 -11.85 4.90 -7.74
C ARG A 122 -12.01 3.71 -8.67
N GLN A 123 -11.40 2.58 -8.33
CA GLN A 123 -11.22 1.45 -9.23
C GLN A 123 -11.86 0.16 -8.68
N GLY A 124 -12.16 0.11 -7.39
CA GLY A 124 -12.61 -1.11 -6.72
C GLY A 124 -11.47 -1.85 -6.02
N VAL A 125 -11.85 -2.64 -5.02
CA VAL A 125 -10.92 -3.31 -4.11
C VAL A 125 -10.16 -4.43 -4.82
N LEU A 126 -10.86 -5.27 -5.59
CA LEU A 126 -10.28 -6.45 -6.24
C LEU A 126 -9.32 -6.04 -7.36
N GLU A 127 -9.72 -5.06 -8.16
CA GLU A 127 -8.97 -4.53 -9.28
C GLU A 127 -7.68 -3.87 -8.80
N THR A 128 -7.78 -2.98 -7.81
CA THR A 128 -6.61 -2.31 -7.23
C THR A 128 -5.65 -3.30 -6.59
N THR A 129 -6.15 -4.23 -5.78
CA THR A 129 -5.31 -5.23 -5.09
C THR A 129 -4.57 -6.11 -6.09
N SER A 130 -5.27 -6.59 -7.12
CA SER A 130 -4.69 -7.45 -8.15
C SER A 130 -3.57 -6.74 -8.91
N VAL A 131 -3.82 -5.49 -9.33
CA VAL A 131 -2.84 -4.70 -10.07
C VAL A 131 -1.64 -4.34 -9.21
N LEU A 132 -1.86 -3.95 -7.94
CA LEU A 132 -0.76 -3.66 -7.02
C LEU A 132 0.14 -4.88 -6.80
N ILE A 133 -0.45 -6.07 -6.58
CA ILE A 133 0.32 -7.31 -6.41
C ILE A 133 1.12 -7.61 -7.68
N LEU A 134 0.50 -7.56 -8.86
CA LEU A 134 1.19 -7.82 -10.14
C LEU A 134 2.33 -6.83 -10.39
N ALA A 135 2.07 -5.53 -10.19
CA ALA A 135 3.09 -4.50 -10.34
C ALA A 135 4.22 -4.67 -9.33
N SER A 136 3.93 -5.02 -8.08
CA SER A 136 4.93 -5.30 -7.05
C SER A 136 5.80 -6.50 -7.37
N ILE A 137 5.20 -7.60 -7.87
CA ILE A 137 5.95 -8.77 -8.32
C ILE A 137 6.88 -8.37 -9.46
N PHE A 138 6.38 -7.60 -10.44
CA PHE A 138 7.18 -7.14 -11.56
C PHE A 138 8.36 -6.26 -11.12
N VAL A 139 8.12 -5.31 -10.20
CA VAL A 139 9.18 -4.50 -9.60
C VAL A 139 10.20 -5.36 -8.84
N LYS A 140 9.74 -6.34 -8.06
CA LYS A 140 10.63 -7.26 -7.32
C LYS A 140 11.51 -8.08 -8.27
N ILE A 141 10.96 -8.58 -9.37
CA ILE A 141 11.72 -9.31 -10.40
C ILE A 141 12.77 -8.38 -11.04
N LEU A 142 12.40 -7.15 -11.41
CA LEU A 142 13.34 -6.18 -11.96
C LEU A 142 14.47 -5.84 -10.97
N LEU A 143 14.13 -5.66 -9.69
CA LEU A 143 15.11 -5.41 -8.64
C LEU A 143 16.08 -6.59 -8.49
N ILE A 144 15.58 -7.83 -8.45
CA ILE A 144 16.42 -9.04 -8.40
C ILE A 144 17.32 -9.12 -9.64
N PHE A 145 16.80 -8.81 -10.81
CA PHE A 145 17.57 -8.81 -12.06
C PHE A 145 18.68 -7.74 -12.07
N LEU A 146 18.41 -6.56 -11.51
CA LEU A 146 19.35 -5.43 -11.50
C LEU A 146 20.40 -5.52 -10.39
N LEU A 147 20.01 -5.95 -9.18
CA LEU A 147 20.89 -5.96 -7.99
C LEU A 147 21.46 -7.35 -7.64
N GLY A 148 20.90 -8.44 -8.18
CA GLY A 148 21.29 -9.79 -7.80
C GLY A 148 20.87 -10.17 -6.37
N THR A 149 21.56 -11.15 -5.77
CA THR A 149 21.21 -11.86 -4.52
C THR A 149 21.22 -11.01 -3.24
N GLU A 150 21.52 -9.71 -3.29
CA GLU A 150 21.47 -8.82 -2.10
C GLU A 150 20.04 -8.58 -1.57
N LEU A 151 19.01 -9.02 -2.28
CA LEU A 151 17.59 -8.88 -1.91
C LEU A 151 16.99 -10.10 -1.22
N GLU A 152 17.67 -11.25 -1.20
CA GLU A 152 17.23 -12.44 -0.45
C GLU A 152 17.52 -12.31 1.05
N THR A 153 18.47 -11.45 1.44
CA THR A 153 18.87 -11.22 2.84
C THR A 153 18.13 -10.05 3.53
N LEU A 154 17.16 -9.43 2.85
CA LEU A 154 16.38 -8.26 3.29
C LEU A 154 14.88 -8.54 3.33
#